data_AF-A0AAN7MB65-F1
#
_entry.id   AF-A0AAN7MB65-F1
#
_cell.length_a   1.000
_cell.length_b   1.000
_cell.length_c   1.000
_cell.angle_alpha   90.00
_cell.angle_beta   90.00
_cell.angle_gamma   90.00
#
_symmetry.space_group_name_H-M   'P 1'
#
loop_
_entity.id
_entity.type
_entity.pdbx_description
1 polymer ?
#
loop_
_entity_poly.entity_id
_entity_poly.type
_entity_poly.pdbx_seq_one_letter_code
_entity_poly.pdbx_strand_id
1 'polypeptide(L)'
;MEIKCPDGGDGGRRNEFPATHEEIHPTVMLSVVGNLTPWSDHNQSPRNMYQCQMAKQTMAFSSQTINFRADQKMYHLQTPQSPIVRTKTYGKYCIDEYPTGTNATVAVLAYSG
;
A
#
# COMPACT_ATOMS: atom_id res chain seq x y z
N MET A 1 -1.55 -24.98 -1.14
CA MET A 1 -0.80 -23.73 -1.37
C MET A 1 -0.28 -23.34 0.01
N GLU A 2 0.84 -23.94 0.42
CA GLU A 2 1.37 -23.81 1.79
C GLU A 2 2.27 -22.57 1.82
N ILE A 3 1.81 -21.51 2.49
CA ILE A 3 2.49 -20.23 2.62
C ILE A 3 3.40 -20.33 3.85
N LYS A 4 4.72 -20.26 3.65
CA LYS A 4 5.68 -20.07 4.75
C LYS A 4 5.69 -18.58 5.09
N CYS A 5 5.27 -18.23 6.30
CA CYS A 5 5.22 -16.84 6.75
C CYS A 5 6.65 -16.29 7.02
N PRO A 6 6.87 -14.97 6.82
CA PRO A 6 8.18 -14.31 6.98
C PRO A 6 8.54 -13.99 8.44
N ASP A 7 7.70 -14.37 9.40
CA ASP A 7 7.82 -14.11 10.84
C ASP A 7 8.78 -15.07 11.56
N GLY A 8 9.38 -16.03 10.86
CA GLY A 8 10.34 -16.97 11.44
C GLY A 8 9.74 -17.95 12.45
N GLY A 9 8.41 -17.98 12.58
CA GLY A 9 7.70 -19.02 13.31
C GLY A 9 7.52 -20.27 12.45
N ASP A 10 7.55 -21.45 13.09
CA ASP A 10 7.29 -22.77 12.48
C ASP A 10 5.81 -22.96 12.10
N GLY A 11 5.22 -21.99 11.39
CA GLY A 11 3.93 -22.15 10.70
C GLY A 11 4.04 -23.05 9.47
N GLY A 12 5.26 -23.48 9.13
CA GLY A 12 5.54 -24.48 8.09
C GLY A 12 5.42 -25.91 8.62
N ARG A 13 5.03 -26.82 7.73
CA ARG A 13 4.88 -28.25 7.99
C ARG A 13 6.18 -28.84 8.59
N ARG A 14 6.07 -29.57 9.72
CA ARG A 14 7.20 -30.22 10.42
C ARG A 14 7.80 -31.44 9.70
N ASN A 15 7.18 -31.91 8.62
CA ASN A 15 7.59 -33.11 7.90
C ASN A 15 8.25 -32.73 6.56
N GLU A 16 9.44 -33.28 6.33
CA GLU A 16 10.29 -33.11 5.13
C GLU A 16 9.69 -33.74 3.85
N PHE A 17 8.52 -33.31 3.40
CA PHE A 17 8.17 -33.53 1.99
C PHE A 17 8.87 -32.47 1.13
N PRO A 18 9.56 -32.84 0.03
CA PRO A 18 10.32 -31.88 -0.76
C PRO A 18 9.35 -30.96 -1.50
N ALA A 19 9.19 -29.73 -1.03
CA ALA A 19 8.59 -28.67 -1.82
C ALA A 19 9.47 -28.43 -3.06
N THR A 20 8.87 -28.49 -4.24
CA THR A 20 9.59 -28.24 -5.50
C THR A 20 9.80 -26.75 -5.77
N HIS A 21 9.01 -25.89 -5.12
CA HIS A 21 8.99 -24.44 -5.31
C HIS A 21 8.71 -23.74 -3.98
N GLU A 22 9.20 -22.50 -3.84
CA GLU A 22 8.99 -21.63 -2.68
C GLU A 22 8.62 -20.22 -3.15
N GLU A 23 7.77 -19.53 -2.40
CA GLU A 23 7.43 -18.13 -2.65
C GLU A 23 8.63 -17.22 -2.42
N ILE A 24 8.97 -16.39 -3.39
CA ILE A 24 10.12 -15.48 -3.30
C ILE A 24 9.92 -14.46 -2.17
N HIS A 25 8.69 -13.96 -2.03
CA HIS A 25 8.33 -13.06 -0.95
C HIS A 25 6.81 -13.07 -0.73
N PRO A 26 6.33 -13.15 0.52
CA PRO A 26 4.89 -13.32 0.80
C PRO A 26 4.02 -12.16 0.34
N THR A 27 4.58 -10.95 0.19
CA THR A 27 3.82 -9.78 -0.30
C THR A 27 3.58 -9.80 -1.81
N VAL A 28 4.19 -10.73 -2.55
CA VAL A 28 4.03 -10.83 -4.02
C VAL A 28 2.61 -11.29 -4.39
N MET A 29 1.90 -11.95 -3.47
CA MET A 29 0.48 -12.29 -3.65
C MET A 29 -0.45 -11.06 -3.65
N LEU A 30 0.00 -9.92 -3.11
CA LEU A 30 -0.82 -8.72 -2.97
C LEU A 30 -0.79 -7.88 -4.24
N SER A 31 -1.92 -7.22 -4.54
CA SER A 31 -2.00 -6.23 -5.61
C SER A 31 -1.09 -5.01 -5.34
N VAL A 32 -0.83 -4.20 -6.36
CA VAL A 32 -0.05 -2.95 -6.22
C VAL A 32 -0.61 -2.10 -5.08
N VAL A 33 -1.93 -1.85 -5.06
CA VAL A 33 -2.58 -1.01 -4.04
C VAL A 33 -2.55 -1.66 -2.66
N GLY A 34 -2.77 -2.97 -2.57
CA GLY A 34 -2.72 -3.71 -1.31
C GLY A 34 -1.32 -3.70 -0.68
N ASN A 35 -0.28 -3.66 -1.52
CA ASN A 35 1.12 -3.54 -1.11
C ASN A 35 1.51 -2.13 -0.62
N LEU A 36 0.65 -1.11 -0.81
CA LEU A 36 0.90 0.25 -0.31
C LEU A 36 0.33 0.47 1.10
N THR A 37 -0.48 -0.46 1.62
CA THR A 37 -1.01 -0.38 2.98
C THR A 37 0.11 -0.68 3.99
N PRO A 38 0.50 0.27 4.86
CA PRO A 38 1.48 0.00 5.90
C PRO A 38 0.91 -0.99 6.92
N TRP A 39 1.73 -1.97 7.33
CA TRP A 39 1.37 -3.00 8.31
C TRP A 39 -0.01 -3.64 8.08
N SER A 40 -0.28 -4.08 6.84
CA SER A 40 -1.57 -4.67 6.46
C SER A 40 -1.90 -5.95 7.22
N ASP A 41 -0.90 -6.64 7.74
CA ASP A 41 -0.99 -7.82 8.61
C ASP A 41 -1.54 -7.51 10.02
N HIS A 42 -1.45 -6.26 10.48
CA HIS A 42 -1.98 -5.81 11.77
C HIS A 42 -3.43 -5.31 11.69
N ASN A 43 -4.01 -5.32 10.48
CA ASN A 43 -5.36 -4.85 10.23
C ASN A 43 -6.31 -6.03 10.04
N GLN A 44 -7.57 -5.84 10.46
CA GLN A 44 -8.63 -6.76 10.09
C GLN A 44 -8.80 -6.76 8.55
N SER A 45 -8.86 -7.94 7.93
CA SER A 45 -9.00 -8.12 6.47
C SER A 45 -9.94 -7.12 5.74
N PRO A 46 -11.20 -6.88 6.18
CA PRO A 46 -12.08 -5.92 5.52
C PRO A 46 -11.54 -4.49 5.48
N ARG A 47 -10.72 -4.07 6.45
CA ARG A 47 -10.12 -2.73 6.48
C ARG A 47 -9.10 -2.53 5.37
N ASN A 48 -8.32 -3.56 5.06
CA ASN A 48 -7.39 -3.53 3.93
C ASN A 48 -8.14 -3.42 2.60
N MET A 49 -9.25 -4.14 2.45
CA MET A 49 -10.10 -4.04 1.27
C MET A 49 -10.68 -2.63 1.09
N TYR A 50 -11.17 -2.01 2.17
CA TYR A 50 -11.67 -0.63 2.10
C TYR A 50 -10.58 0.36 1.72
N GLN A 51 -9.37 0.24 2.29
CA GLN A 51 -8.26 1.09 1.91
C GLN A 51 -7.97 0.99 0.41
N CYS A 52 -8.03 -0.21 -0.19
CA CYS A 52 -7.76 -0.39 -1.61
C CYS A 52 -8.81 0.30 -2.50
N GLN A 53 -10.05 0.38 -2.02
CA GLN A 53 -11.13 1.11 -2.70
C GLN A 53 -10.92 2.63 -2.57
N MET A 54 -10.63 3.11 -1.36
CA MET A 54 -10.44 4.54 -1.08
C MET A 54 -9.21 5.10 -1.80
N ALA A 55 -8.13 4.32 -1.88
CA ALA A 55 -6.90 4.71 -2.57
C ALA A 55 -7.13 4.99 -4.07
N LYS A 56 -8.14 4.38 -4.71
CA LYS A 56 -8.48 4.64 -6.12
C LYS A 56 -9.34 5.89 -6.29
N GLN A 57 -9.93 6.41 -5.22
CA GLN A 57 -10.80 7.58 -5.24
C GLN A 57 -10.09 8.84 -4.74
N THR A 58 -8.91 8.72 -4.12
CA THR A 58 -8.16 9.86 -3.59
C THR A 58 -7.74 10.82 -4.71
N MET A 59 -7.71 12.11 -4.40
CA MET A 59 -7.06 13.10 -5.26
C MET A 59 -5.56 13.00 -5.07
N ALA A 60 -4.85 12.75 -6.17
CA ALA A 60 -3.41 12.55 -6.18
C ALA A 60 -2.75 13.45 -7.23
N PHE A 61 -1.43 13.39 -7.32
CA PHE A 61 -0.70 13.91 -8.46
C PHE A 61 -0.92 13.00 -9.68
N SER A 62 -1.85 13.37 -10.55
CA SER A 62 -2.39 12.49 -11.60
C SER A 62 -1.53 12.38 -12.86
N SER A 63 -0.84 13.45 -13.27
CA SER A 63 0.13 13.41 -14.37
C SER A 63 1.10 14.59 -14.29
N GLN A 64 2.36 14.36 -14.68
CA GLN A 64 3.37 15.40 -14.83
C GLN A 64 3.10 16.30 -16.05
N THR A 65 2.43 15.77 -17.07
CA THR A 65 2.13 16.50 -18.32
C THR A 65 0.76 17.17 -18.30
N ILE A 66 0.27 17.58 -17.12
CA ILE A 66 -1.08 18.15 -16.95
C ILE A 66 -1.32 19.37 -17.85
N ASN A 67 -0.29 20.21 -18.06
CA ASN A 67 -0.39 21.41 -18.89
C ASN A 67 -0.50 21.13 -20.40
N PHE A 68 -0.21 19.90 -20.84
CA PHE A 68 -0.20 19.51 -22.25
C PHE A 68 -1.33 18.53 -22.61
N ARG A 69 -2.30 18.34 -21.71
CA ARG A 69 -3.50 17.50 -21.93
C ARG A 69 -4.77 18.31 -21.78
N ALA A 70 -5.78 17.93 -22.57
CA ALA A 70 -7.15 18.41 -22.44
C ALA A 70 -8.05 17.23 -22.02
N ASP A 71 -7.90 16.77 -20.78
CA ASP A 71 -8.78 15.75 -20.22
C ASP A 71 -10.12 16.37 -19.77
N GLN A 72 -11.23 15.64 -19.91
CA GLN A 72 -12.58 16.15 -19.57
C GLN A 72 -12.74 16.52 -18.09
N LYS A 73 -12.12 15.74 -17.20
CA LYS A 73 -12.12 15.97 -15.75
C LYS A 73 -10.85 15.38 -15.14
N MET A 74 -10.10 16.21 -14.43
CA MET A 74 -8.88 15.81 -13.75
C MET A 74 -8.86 16.40 -12.34
N TYR A 75 -8.44 15.60 -11.37
CA TYR A 75 -8.19 16.06 -10.01
C TYR A 75 -6.68 16.06 -9.77
N HIS A 76 -6.19 17.14 -9.15
CA HIS A 76 -4.77 17.37 -8.95
C HIS A 76 -4.52 17.92 -7.54
N LEU A 77 -3.69 17.22 -6.78
CA LEU A 77 -3.23 17.68 -5.47
C LEU A 77 -2.08 18.68 -5.64
N GLN A 78 -2.22 19.90 -5.12
CA GLN A 78 -1.26 20.99 -5.33
C GLN A 78 0.08 20.77 -4.63
N THR A 79 0.05 20.33 -3.36
CA THR A 79 1.23 20.20 -2.50
C THR A 79 1.33 18.80 -1.91
N PRO A 80 1.54 17.77 -2.75
CA PRO A 80 1.67 16.42 -2.26
C PRO A 80 2.98 16.23 -1.50
N GLN A 81 3.00 15.29 -0.56
CA GLN A 81 4.20 14.93 0.21
C GLN A 81 4.43 13.43 0.14
N SER A 82 5.70 13.04 0.23
CA SER A 82 6.04 11.63 0.39
C SER A 82 5.69 11.17 1.81
N PRO A 83 5.05 10.00 1.97
CA PRO A 83 4.67 9.51 3.29
C PRO A 83 5.92 9.20 4.13
N ILE A 84 5.84 9.49 5.42
CA ILE A 84 6.93 9.19 6.37
C ILE A 84 7.09 7.67 6.53
N VAL A 85 5.96 6.95 6.60
CA VAL A 85 5.94 5.48 6.66
C VAL A 85 5.80 4.94 5.24
N ARG A 86 6.76 4.11 4.82
CA ARG A 86 6.80 3.54 3.45
C ARG A 86 6.96 2.02 3.49
N THR A 87 6.30 1.33 2.57
CA THR A 87 6.53 -0.08 2.30
C THR A 87 7.70 -0.25 1.32
N LYS A 88 8.38 -1.40 1.32
CA LYS A 88 9.47 -1.69 0.36
C LYS A 88 9.00 -1.60 -1.10
N THR A 89 7.74 -1.96 -1.34
CA THR A 89 7.07 -1.88 -2.64
C THR A 89 6.80 -0.45 -3.08
N TYR A 90 6.60 0.50 -2.16
CA TYR A 90 6.42 1.92 -2.49
C TYR A 90 7.61 2.47 -3.29
N GLY A 91 8.84 2.18 -2.83
CA GLY A 91 10.07 2.53 -3.55
C GLY A 91 10.23 1.76 -4.85
N LYS A 92 9.89 0.46 -4.86
CA LYS A 92 9.96 -0.38 -6.07
C LYS A 92 9.06 0.12 -7.21
N TYR A 93 7.90 0.70 -6.88
CA TYR A 93 6.94 1.22 -7.86
C TYR A 93 7.11 2.71 -8.15
N CYS A 94 8.15 3.37 -7.61
CA CYS A 94 8.42 4.80 -7.81
C CYS A 94 7.20 5.69 -7.51
N ILE A 95 6.41 5.37 -6.48
CA ILE A 95 5.18 6.13 -6.15
C ILE A 95 5.50 7.58 -5.73
N ASP A 96 6.75 7.87 -5.36
CA ASP A 96 7.24 9.23 -5.09
C ASP A 96 7.12 10.17 -6.32
N GLU A 97 7.05 9.64 -7.55
CA GLU A 97 6.84 10.44 -8.76
C GLU A 97 5.38 10.89 -8.94
N TYR A 98 4.44 10.17 -8.32
CA TYR A 98 3.00 10.41 -8.37
C TYR A 98 2.38 10.35 -6.95
N PRO A 99 2.79 11.25 -6.05
CA PRO A 99 2.40 11.19 -4.65
C PRO A 99 0.88 11.41 -4.46
N THR A 100 0.30 10.69 -3.50
CA THR A 100 -1.14 10.50 -3.37
C THR A 100 -1.77 11.18 -2.14
N GLY A 101 -1.00 11.95 -1.38
CA GLY A 101 -1.50 12.59 -0.16
C GLY A 101 -0.49 13.56 0.49
N THR A 102 -0.78 13.93 1.73
CA THR A 102 0.07 14.79 2.58
C THR A 102 0.17 14.23 4.00
N ASN A 103 1.25 14.54 4.72
CA ASN A 103 1.41 14.10 6.10
C ASN A 103 0.74 15.11 7.04
N ALA A 104 -0.37 14.71 7.65
CA ALA A 104 -1.07 15.51 8.66
C ALA A 104 -0.60 15.14 10.07
N THR A 105 -0.53 16.13 10.97
CA THR A 105 -0.36 15.88 12.40
C THR A 105 -1.72 15.54 12.99
N VAL A 106 -1.90 14.29 13.42
CA VAL A 106 -3.18 13.78 13.95
C VAL A 106 -3.05 13.55 15.45
N ALA A 107 -3.98 14.12 16.22
CA ALA A 107 -4.09 13.90 17.66
C ALA A 107 -5.38 13.12 17.97
N VAL A 108 -5.26 12.00 18.68
CA VAL A 108 -6.39 11.15 19.07
C VAL A 108 -6.79 11.49 20.51
N LEU A 109 -7.73 12.42 20.66
CA LEU A 109 -8.25 12.86 21.95
C LEU A 109 -9.69 13.39 21.82
N ALA A 110 -10.45 13.32 22.90
CA ALA A 110 -11.76 13.98 22.97
C ALA A 110 -11.55 15.46 23.32
N TYR A 111 -11.94 16.37 22.41
CA TYR A 111 -11.81 17.82 22.61
C TYR A 111 -13.17 18.52 22.66
N SER A 112 -13.80 18.73 21.50
CA SER A 112 -15.08 19.46 21.39
C SER A 112 -16.31 18.57 21.19
N GLY A 113 -16.13 17.26 20.97
CA GLY A 113 -17.20 16.30 20.62
C GLY A 113 -16.95 15.67 19.27
#